data_AF-A0A0C4F0B7-F1
#
_entry.id   AF-A0A0C4F0B7-F1
#
_cell.length_a   1.000
_cell.length_b   1.000
_cell.length_c   1.000
_cell.angle_alpha   90.00
_cell.angle_beta   90.00
_cell.angle_gamma   90.00
#
_symmetry.space_group_name_H-M   'P 1'
#
loop_
_entity.id
_entity.type
_entity.pdbx_description
1 polymer ?
#
loop_
_entity_poly.entity_id
_entity_poly.type
_entity_poly.pdbx_seq_one_letter_code
_entity_poly.pdbx_strand_id
1 'polypeptide(L)'
;LPFRSNLIFDFAISIATLHHLSTPERRLEAIKLLLSSVKPSHPSRTGRILIFVWAHEQGEKSRRKWAKGTLLPAPKLGSTASATSLEPDLENIEELANLQDVLVPWVLNNHADDKTTDKAKTYNRYYHLFREGELVELVKRAAESLELCFNQIDSNTPESPLSHQKDCCLIKGHGWEADNWWVEIELKTH
;
A
#
# COMPACT_ATOMS: atom_id res chain seq x y z
N LEU A 1 1.49 4.44 -15.88
CA LEU A 1 2.14 4.14 -17.18
C LEU A 1 1.42 2.94 -17.77
N PRO A 2 0.78 2.99 -18.96
CA PRO A 2 0.24 1.77 -19.54
C PRO A 2 1.40 0.99 -20.15
N PHE A 3 1.80 -0.07 -19.46
CA PHE A 3 2.78 -1.00 -19.98
C PHE A 3 2.15 -1.79 -21.16
N ARG A 4 2.95 -2.19 -22.16
CA ARG A 4 2.46 -2.81 -23.41
C ARG A 4 1.81 -4.18 -23.14
N SER A 5 0.92 -4.66 -24.01
CA SER A 5 0.25 -5.97 -23.87
C SER A 5 1.17 -7.21 -23.97
N ASN A 6 2.47 -7.02 -24.12
CA ASN A 6 3.47 -8.08 -24.30
C ASN A 6 4.59 -8.07 -23.24
N LEU A 7 4.29 -7.72 -21.98
CA LEU A 7 5.30 -7.49 -20.94
C LEU A 7 6.05 -8.73 -20.46
N ILE A 8 7.27 -8.47 -20.01
CA ILE A 8 8.45 -9.35 -20.10
C ILE A 8 9.24 -9.35 -18.77
N PHE A 9 8.67 -8.94 -17.64
CA PHE A 9 9.43 -8.84 -16.40
C PHE A 9 9.44 -10.16 -15.64
N ASP A 10 10.62 -10.56 -15.16
CA ASP A 10 10.78 -11.66 -14.21
C ASP A 10 10.47 -11.19 -12.76
N PHE A 11 10.62 -9.89 -12.48
CA PHE A 11 10.34 -9.33 -11.17
C PHE A 11 9.71 -7.92 -11.21
N ALA A 12 8.92 -7.60 -10.19
CA ALA A 12 8.46 -6.23 -9.92
C ALA A 12 8.58 -5.89 -8.42
N ILE A 13 8.90 -4.64 -8.12
CA ILE A 13 8.97 -4.13 -6.75
C ILE A 13 8.12 -2.87 -6.62
N SER A 14 7.37 -2.77 -5.52
CA SER A 14 6.52 -1.62 -5.22
C SER A 14 6.75 -1.20 -3.76
N ILE A 15 7.66 -0.26 -3.55
CA ILE A 15 8.12 0.15 -2.22
C ILE A 15 7.63 1.55 -1.91
N ALA A 16 6.80 1.68 -0.88
CA ALA A 16 6.30 2.97 -0.39
C ALA A 16 5.57 3.83 -1.44
N THR A 17 4.80 3.19 -2.33
CA THR A 17 4.05 3.88 -3.39
C THR A 17 2.54 3.74 -3.23
N LEU A 18 2.04 2.54 -2.93
CA LEU A 18 0.60 2.24 -2.91
C LEU A 18 -0.15 3.02 -1.82
N HIS A 19 0.47 3.26 -0.67
CA HIS A 19 -0.15 4.02 0.40
C HIS A 19 -0.44 5.48 0.01
N HIS A 20 0.13 6.00 -1.08
CA HIS A 20 -0.19 7.34 -1.57
C HIS A 20 -1.47 7.43 -2.39
N LEU A 21 -2.08 6.29 -2.73
CA LEU A 21 -3.28 6.25 -3.56
C LEU A 21 -4.54 6.41 -2.68
N SER A 22 -5.24 7.52 -2.91
CA SER A 22 -6.34 7.99 -2.07
C SER A 22 -7.66 7.23 -2.17
N THR A 23 -7.78 6.32 -3.12
CA THR A 23 -9.01 5.54 -3.27
C THR A 23 -8.70 4.04 -3.32
N PRO A 24 -9.55 3.20 -2.73
CA PRO A 24 -9.40 1.74 -2.78
C PRO A 24 -9.29 1.21 -4.22
N GLU A 25 -10.03 1.80 -5.16
CA GLU A 25 -10.08 1.39 -6.57
C GLU A 25 -8.72 1.63 -7.25
N ARG A 26 -8.08 2.76 -6.96
CA ARG A 26 -6.74 3.06 -7.47
C ARG A 26 -5.69 2.12 -6.89
N ARG A 27 -5.82 1.74 -5.61
CA ARG A 27 -4.94 0.74 -4.98
C ARG A 27 -5.11 -0.63 -5.64
N LEU A 28 -6.34 -1.06 -5.86
CA LEU A 28 -6.65 -2.32 -6.54
C LEU A 28 -6.08 -2.34 -7.96
N GLU A 29 -6.32 -1.27 -8.75
CA GLU A 29 -5.83 -1.17 -10.11
C GLU A 29 -4.30 -1.17 -10.19
N ALA A 30 -3.62 -0.53 -9.22
CA ALA A 30 -2.16 -0.56 -9.14
C ALA A 30 -1.62 -1.98 -8.89
N ILE A 31 -2.28 -2.79 -8.04
CA ILE A 31 -1.90 -4.19 -7.85
C ILE A 31 -2.17 -5.01 -9.11
N LYS A 32 -3.32 -4.82 -9.77
CA LYS A 32 -3.62 -5.48 -11.04
C LYS A 32 -2.53 -5.21 -12.08
N LEU A 33 -2.10 -3.95 -12.21
CA LEU A 33 -1.01 -3.59 -13.10
C LEU A 33 0.30 -4.28 -12.74
N LEU A 34 0.64 -4.44 -11.45
CA LEU A 34 1.82 -5.20 -11.02
C LEU A 34 1.72 -6.67 -11.43
N LEU A 35 0.58 -7.31 -11.14
CA LEU A 35 0.33 -8.72 -11.48
C LEU A 35 0.40 -8.95 -13.00
N SER A 36 -0.23 -8.09 -13.80
CA SER A 36 -0.22 -8.21 -15.27
C SER A 36 1.12 -7.84 -15.93
N SER A 37 2.06 -7.25 -15.19
CA SER A 37 3.36 -6.85 -15.73
C SER A 37 4.42 -7.95 -15.64
N VAL A 38 4.23 -8.94 -14.75
CA VAL A 38 5.21 -9.98 -14.47
C VAL A 38 4.81 -11.30 -15.13
N LYS A 39 5.77 -12.01 -15.74
CA LYS A 39 5.51 -13.32 -16.33
C LYS A 39 5.32 -14.36 -15.23
N PRO A 40 4.42 -15.34 -15.41
CA PRO A 40 4.37 -16.48 -14.53
C PRO A 40 5.68 -17.26 -14.50
N SER A 41 5.99 -17.87 -13.36
CA SER A 41 7.17 -18.68 -13.14
C SER A 41 7.11 -19.95 -13.98
N HIS A 42 8.24 -20.27 -14.60
CA HIS A 42 8.49 -21.45 -15.43
C HIS A 42 9.79 -22.12 -14.92
N PRO A 43 10.08 -23.40 -15.18
CA PRO A 43 11.33 -24.04 -14.73
C PRO A 43 12.64 -23.26 -14.97
N SER A 44 12.66 -22.34 -15.93
CA SER A 44 13.82 -21.50 -16.28
C SER A 44 13.70 -20.02 -15.88
N ARG A 45 12.58 -19.57 -15.29
CA ARG A 45 12.29 -18.16 -14.96
C ARG A 45 11.41 -18.03 -13.72
N THR A 46 11.66 -17.02 -12.92
CA THR A 46 10.81 -16.67 -11.78
C THR A 46 9.92 -15.49 -12.14
N GLY A 47 8.67 -15.51 -11.68
CA GLY A 47 7.73 -14.41 -11.78
C GLY A 47 7.38 -13.89 -10.40
N ARG A 48 8.16 -12.94 -9.86
CA ARG A 48 8.01 -12.50 -8.46
C ARG A 48 7.68 -11.02 -8.31
N ILE A 49 6.89 -10.72 -7.29
CA ILE A 49 6.51 -9.36 -6.97
C ILE A 49 6.70 -9.13 -5.48
N LEU A 50 7.34 -8.02 -5.12
CA LEU A 50 7.51 -7.59 -3.72
C LEU A 50 6.83 -6.25 -3.51
N ILE A 51 6.00 -6.16 -2.48
CA ILE A 51 5.25 -4.93 -2.17
C ILE A 51 5.48 -4.56 -0.71
N PHE A 52 5.79 -3.29 -0.45
CA PHE A 52 5.92 -2.70 0.88
C PHE A 52 5.05 -1.45 1.01
N VAL A 53 4.22 -1.41 2.05
CA VAL A 53 3.31 -0.29 2.37
C VAL A 53 3.39 0.07 3.85
N TRP A 54 2.94 1.27 4.21
CA TRP A 54 2.97 1.71 5.61
C TRP A 54 1.90 0.95 6.39
N ALA A 55 2.28 0.49 7.58
CA ALA A 55 1.37 -0.14 8.52
C ALA A 55 0.65 0.91 9.38
N HIS A 56 -0.59 0.59 9.73
CA HIS A 56 -1.35 1.29 10.76
C HIS A 56 -0.76 0.94 12.14
N GLU A 57 -0.37 -0.31 12.34
CA GLU A 57 0.33 -0.82 13.51
C GLU A 57 1.77 -0.25 13.53
N GLN A 58 2.03 0.61 14.50
CA GLN A 58 3.33 1.25 14.69
C GLN A 58 4.06 0.65 15.88
N GLY A 59 5.33 0.29 15.70
CA GLY A 59 6.18 -0.23 16.76
C GLY A 59 6.53 0.82 17.80
N GLU A 60 7.03 0.37 18.96
CA GLU A 60 7.36 1.24 20.10
C GLU A 60 8.34 2.37 19.74
N LYS A 61 9.31 2.08 18.88
CA LYS A 61 10.35 2.99 18.38
C LYS A 61 9.87 3.89 17.23
N SER A 62 8.61 3.77 16.80
CA SER A 62 8.10 4.53 15.66
C SER A 62 8.10 6.03 15.95
N ARG A 63 8.60 6.80 14.97
CA ARG A 63 8.53 8.26 14.97
C ARG A 63 7.19 8.78 14.41
N ARG A 64 6.31 7.89 13.93
CA ARG A 64 5.09 8.21 13.17
C ARG A 64 3.83 8.32 14.03
N LYS A 65 3.98 8.51 15.35
CA LYS A 65 2.86 8.52 16.30
C LYS A 65 1.98 9.75 16.14
N TRP A 66 0.66 9.55 16.25
CA TRP A 66 -0.37 10.59 16.27
C TRP A 66 -0.08 11.73 17.27
N ALA A 67 0.52 11.40 18.42
CA ALA A 67 0.76 12.30 19.55
C ALA A 67 1.71 13.48 19.30
N LYS A 68 2.28 13.67 18.10
CA LYS A 68 3.19 14.79 17.78
C LYS A 68 2.73 15.66 16.60
N GLY A 69 1.48 15.53 16.15
CA GLY A 69 1.00 16.25 14.95
C GLY A 69 1.67 15.79 13.65
N THR A 70 2.36 14.64 13.67
CA THR A 70 3.00 14.03 12.50
C THR A 70 1.97 13.45 11.52
N LEU A 71 0.83 13.00 12.05
CA LEU A 71 -0.30 12.48 11.29
C LEU A 71 -1.53 13.35 11.59
N LEU A 72 -2.15 13.85 10.53
CA LEU A 72 -3.38 14.62 10.58
C LEU A 72 -4.50 13.79 9.93
N PRO A 73 -5.76 13.91 10.35
CA PRO A 73 -6.87 13.20 9.70
C PRO A 73 -7.05 13.67 8.25
N ALA A 74 -7.17 12.73 7.30
CA ALA A 74 -7.51 13.08 5.92
C ALA A 74 -9.02 13.36 5.78
N PRO A 75 -9.43 14.34 4.97
CA PRO A 75 -10.84 14.58 4.67
C PRO A 75 -11.49 13.35 4.03
N LYS A 76 -12.72 13.01 4.45
CA LYS A 76 -13.50 11.96 3.80
C LYS A 76 -13.86 12.38 2.37
N LEU A 77 -13.60 11.50 1.40
CA LEU A 77 -13.94 11.73 -0.01
C LEU A 77 -15.45 11.94 -0.15
N GLY A 78 -15.85 13.10 -0.69
CA GLY A 78 -17.26 13.49 -0.84
C GLY A 78 -17.83 14.38 0.26
N SER A 79 -17.07 14.69 1.31
CA SER A 79 -17.45 15.74 2.27
C SER A 79 -17.15 17.11 1.68
N THR A 80 -18.17 17.96 1.51
CA THR A 80 -18.06 19.35 1.05
C THR A 80 -17.61 20.32 2.14
N ALA A 81 -17.15 19.81 3.29
CA ALA A 81 -16.64 20.65 4.36
C ALA A 81 -15.35 21.35 3.89
N SER A 82 -15.42 22.68 3.81
CA SER A 82 -14.30 23.56 3.48
C SER A 82 -13.09 23.21 4.35
N ALA A 83 -11.96 22.91 3.71
CA ALA A 83 -10.68 22.57 4.32
C ALA A 83 -10.01 23.78 5.03
N THR A 84 -10.80 24.63 5.65
CA THR A 84 -10.38 25.77 6.46
C THR A 84 -10.29 25.30 7.90
N SER A 85 -9.05 25.00 8.32
CA SER A 85 -8.62 24.96 9.73
C SER A 85 -9.49 24.08 10.64
N LEU A 86 -9.44 22.77 10.42
CA LEU A 86 -9.73 21.80 11.47
C LEU A 86 -8.42 21.61 12.24
N GLU A 87 -8.18 22.43 13.25
CA GLU A 87 -7.34 21.98 14.37
C GLU A 87 -8.07 20.76 14.93
N PRO A 88 -7.51 19.54 14.82
CA PRO A 88 -8.18 18.37 15.36
C PRO A 88 -8.38 18.60 16.85
N ASP A 89 -9.62 18.45 17.32
CA ASP A 89 -9.90 18.47 18.75
C ASP A 89 -9.15 17.29 19.38
N LEU A 90 -7.99 17.59 19.98
CA LEU A 90 -7.05 16.61 20.51
C LEU A 90 -7.63 15.83 21.70
N GLU A 91 -8.87 16.12 22.11
CA GLU A 91 -9.56 15.45 23.21
C GLU A 91 -10.00 14.01 22.87
N ASN A 92 -10.06 13.61 21.59
CA ASN A 92 -10.39 12.22 21.19
C ASN A 92 -9.24 11.48 20.47
N ILE A 93 -8.11 11.34 21.16
CA ILE A 93 -6.88 10.68 20.65
C ILE A 93 -7.14 9.24 20.19
N GLU A 94 -8.06 8.51 20.82
CA GLU A 94 -8.37 7.12 20.46
C GLU A 94 -9.05 7.00 19.10
N GLU A 95 -10.01 7.90 18.80
CA GLU A 95 -10.69 7.92 17.50
C GLU A 95 -9.72 8.34 16.37
N LEU A 96 -8.85 9.32 16.65
CA LEU A 96 -7.77 9.74 15.76
C LEU A 96 -6.80 8.59 15.48
N ALA A 97 -6.35 7.87 16.52
CA ALA A 97 -5.40 6.77 16.39
C ALA A 97 -5.93 5.57 15.58
N ASN A 98 -7.25 5.48 15.36
CA ASN A 98 -7.88 4.44 14.58
C ASN A 98 -8.06 4.81 13.08
N LEU A 99 -7.61 5.98 12.64
CA LEU A 99 -7.74 6.41 11.26
C LEU A 99 -6.66 5.80 10.37
N GLN A 100 -7.08 5.23 9.23
CA GLN A 100 -6.17 4.74 8.19
C GLN A 100 -5.78 5.83 7.18
N ASP A 101 -6.66 6.81 6.94
CA ASP A 101 -6.41 7.88 5.97
C ASP A 101 -5.87 9.13 6.67
N VAL A 102 -4.62 9.47 6.36
CA VAL A 102 -3.88 10.52 7.06
C VAL A 102 -3.18 11.49 6.10
N LEU A 103 -2.96 12.69 6.58
CA LEU A 103 -2.16 13.73 5.96
C LEU A 103 -0.85 13.86 6.74
N VAL A 104 0.27 13.79 6.02
CA VAL A 104 1.62 13.96 6.58
C VAL A 104 2.17 15.31 6.14
N PRO A 105 2.51 16.21 7.08
CA PRO A 105 3.13 17.49 6.76
C PRO A 105 4.48 17.31 6.05
N TRP A 106 4.69 18.11 5.01
CA TRP A 106 5.94 18.25 4.28
C TRP A 106 6.29 19.74 4.23
N VAL A 107 7.25 20.12 5.07
CA VAL A 107 7.73 21.49 5.18
C VAL A 107 8.84 21.68 4.16
N LEU A 108 8.67 22.68 3.28
CA LEU A 108 9.76 23.10 2.41
C LEU A 108 10.84 23.77 3.26
N ASN A 109 12.02 23.15 3.32
CA ASN A 109 13.18 23.77 3.93
C ASN A 109 13.73 24.82 2.95
N ASN A 110 13.23 26.05 3.05
CA ASN A 110 13.80 27.16 2.31
C ASN A 110 15.19 27.44 2.89
N HIS A 111 16.24 26.89 2.28
CA HIS A 111 17.61 27.39 2.45
C HIS A 111 17.73 28.70 1.66
N ALA A 112 16.98 29.72 2.08
CA ALA A 112 17.14 31.08 1.62
C ALA A 112 17.62 31.90 2.80
N ASP A 113 18.88 32.28 2.72
CA ASP A 113 19.53 33.28 3.56
C ASP A 113 18.84 34.63 3.30
N ASP A 114 17.65 34.87 3.86
CA ASP A 114 17.02 36.17 3.74
C ASP A 114 16.02 36.50 4.85
N LYS A 115 16.07 37.75 5.27
CA LYS A 115 15.38 38.37 6.41
C LYS A 115 13.91 38.66 6.10
N THR A 116 13.12 37.63 5.79
CA THR A 116 11.66 37.76 5.64
C THR A 116 10.93 36.79 6.55
N THR A 117 10.07 37.33 7.41
CA THR A 117 9.18 36.61 8.33
C THR A 117 8.02 35.91 7.60
N ASP A 118 8.30 35.24 6.48
CA ASP A 118 7.30 34.44 5.78
C ASP A 118 7.28 33.04 6.39
N LYS A 119 6.12 32.64 6.95
CA LYS A 119 5.94 31.32 7.55
C LYS A 119 6.27 30.25 6.52
N ALA A 120 7.14 29.30 6.87
CA ALA A 120 7.49 28.18 6.00
C ALA A 120 6.22 27.50 5.45
N LYS A 121 6.13 27.39 4.13
CA LYS A 121 4.95 26.82 3.48
C LYS A 121 4.92 25.30 3.68
N THR A 122 3.90 24.82 4.37
CA THR A 122 3.66 23.39 4.60
C THR A 122 2.68 22.85 3.55
N TYR A 123 3.05 21.74 2.92
CA TYR A 123 2.15 20.95 2.09
C TYR A 123 1.83 19.64 2.79
N ASN A 124 0.64 19.10 2.58
CA ASN A 124 0.23 17.84 3.16
C ASN A 124 0.21 16.74 2.10
N ARG A 125 0.81 15.59 2.42
CA ARG A 125 0.80 14.40 1.56
C ARG A 125 -0.19 13.39 2.11
N TYR A 126 -1.03 12.85 1.24
CA TYR A 126 -1.96 11.79 1.61
C TYR A 126 -1.23 10.45 1.77
N TYR A 127 -1.62 9.71 2.81
CA TYR A 127 -1.22 8.34 3.08
C TYR A 127 -2.43 7.51 3.53
N HIS A 128 -2.48 6.27 3.08
CA HIS A 128 -3.34 5.21 3.57
C HIS A 128 -2.50 4.20 4.35
N LEU A 129 -2.73 4.11 5.66
CA LEU A 129 -2.08 3.17 6.56
C LEU A 129 -2.81 1.83 6.50
N PHE A 130 -2.12 0.79 6.03
CA PHE A 130 -2.69 -0.54 5.87
C PHE A 130 -2.79 -1.23 7.22
N ARG A 131 -3.90 -1.93 7.47
CA ARG A 131 -4.04 -2.83 8.62
C ARG A 131 -3.50 -4.22 8.32
N GLU A 132 -3.30 -5.01 9.37
CA GLU A 132 -3.03 -6.44 9.25
C GLU A 132 -4.02 -7.12 8.28
N GLY A 133 -3.49 -7.91 7.35
CA GLY A 133 -4.27 -8.64 6.36
C GLY A 133 -4.80 -7.81 5.18
N GLU A 134 -4.88 -6.48 5.28
CA GLU A 134 -5.46 -5.64 4.22
C GLU A 134 -4.69 -5.75 2.90
N LEU A 135 -3.35 -5.75 2.96
CA LEU A 135 -2.51 -5.85 1.76
C LEU A 135 -2.69 -7.21 1.06
N VAL A 136 -2.77 -8.29 1.84
CA VAL A 136 -2.98 -9.66 1.35
C VAL A 136 -4.35 -9.77 0.67
N GLU A 137 -5.40 -9.26 1.30
CA GLU A 137 -6.76 -9.27 0.74
C GLU A 137 -6.85 -8.39 -0.53
N LEU A 138 -6.11 -7.28 -0.59
CA LEU A 138 -6.02 -6.46 -1.80
C LEU A 138 -5.38 -7.23 -2.96
N VAL A 139 -4.32 -8.00 -2.70
CA VAL A 139 -3.69 -8.87 -3.71
C VAL A 139 -4.65 -9.96 -4.17
N LYS A 140 -5.35 -10.61 -3.25
CA LYS A 140 -6.35 -11.63 -3.57
C LYS A 140 -7.43 -11.09 -4.50
N ARG A 141 -8.05 -9.95 -4.16
CA ARG A 141 -9.06 -9.30 -5.00
C ARG A 141 -8.53 -8.91 -6.38
N ALA A 142 -7.27 -8.47 -6.47
CA ALA A 142 -6.64 -8.16 -7.74
C ALA A 142 -6.43 -9.41 -8.60
N ALA A 143 -6.00 -10.52 -8.00
CA ALA A 143 -5.85 -11.81 -8.67
C ALA A 143 -7.19 -12.35 -9.19
N GLU A 144 -8.23 -12.32 -8.35
CA GLU A 144 -9.60 -12.72 -8.73
C GLU A 144 -10.13 -11.86 -9.88
N SER A 145 -9.90 -10.55 -9.85
CA SER A 145 -10.28 -9.63 -10.94
C SER A 145 -9.55 -9.92 -12.26
N LEU A 146 -8.42 -10.60 -12.21
CA LEU A 146 -7.65 -11.03 -13.39
C LEU A 146 -7.89 -12.51 -13.73
N GLU A 147 -8.86 -13.15 -13.09
CA GLU A 147 -9.19 -14.57 -13.24
C GLU A 147 -8.02 -15.53 -12.93
N LEU A 148 -7.05 -15.07 -12.14
CA LEU A 148 -5.96 -15.89 -11.63
C LEU A 148 -6.44 -16.72 -10.45
N CYS A 149 -6.04 -17.98 -10.37
CA CYS A 149 -6.24 -18.76 -9.15
C CYS A 149 -5.40 -18.14 -8.02
N PHE A 150 -5.94 -18.06 -6.81
CA PHE A 150 -5.24 -17.48 -5.66
C PHE A 150 -4.93 -18.55 -4.62
N ASN A 151 -3.67 -18.62 -4.20
CA ASN A 151 -3.23 -19.50 -3.13
C ASN A 151 -2.33 -18.72 -2.16
N GLN A 152 -2.39 -19.09 -0.89
CA GLN A 152 -1.48 -18.61 0.14
C GLN A 152 -0.85 -19.83 0.80
N ILE A 153 0.47 -19.82 1.00
CA ILE A 153 1.14 -20.90 1.73
C ILE A 153 0.79 -20.75 3.21
N ASP A 154 -0.31 -21.37 3.61
CA ASP A 154 -0.61 -21.63 5.02
C ASP A 154 -0.16 -23.05 5.33
N SER A 155 0.52 -23.24 6.46
CA SER A 155 1.21 -24.47 6.87
C SER A 155 0.38 -25.76 6.88
N ASN A 156 -0.92 -25.74 6.58
CA ASN A 156 -1.85 -26.85 6.81
C ASN A 156 -2.95 -27.07 5.74
N THR A 157 -2.90 -26.42 4.57
CA THR A 157 -3.97 -26.62 3.57
C THR A 157 -3.56 -27.64 2.50
N PRO A 158 -4.31 -28.75 2.32
CA PRO A 158 -4.06 -29.68 1.24
C PRO A 158 -4.30 -28.99 -0.11
N GLU A 159 -3.37 -29.17 -1.05
CA GLU A 159 -3.52 -28.71 -2.43
C GLU A 159 -4.86 -29.23 -2.99
N SER A 160 -5.79 -28.33 -3.26
CA SER A 160 -6.99 -28.71 -4.01
C SER A 160 -6.57 -28.92 -5.47
N PRO A 161 -6.98 -30.01 -6.13
CA PRO A 161 -6.62 -30.26 -7.53
C PRO A 161 -7.32 -29.21 -8.39
N LEU A 162 -6.57 -28.17 -8.77
CA LEU A 162 -7.02 -27.15 -9.71
C LEU A 162 -7.18 -27.80 -11.08
N SER A 163 -8.42 -28.17 -11.37
CA SER A 163 -8.89 -28.51 -12.71
C SER A 163 -8.91 -27.22 -13.54
N HIS A 164 -8.24 -27.28 -14.70
CA HIS A 164 -8.02 -26.25 -15.73
C HIS A 164 -6.72 -25.44 -15.57
N GLN A 165 -5.93 -25.49 -16.65
CA GLN A 165 -4.65 -24.83 -16.93
C GLN A 165 -4.75 -23.30 -16.78
N LYS A 166 -4.79 -22.80 -15.55
CA LYS A 166 -4.89 -21.37 -15.23
C LYS A 166 -3.66 -20.89 -14.48
N ASP A 167 -3.21 -19.69 -14.82
CA ASP A 167 -2.15 -19.00 -14.10
C ASP A 167 -2.59 -18.73 -12.65
N CYS A 168 -1.65 -18.90 -11.72
CA CYS A 168 -1.89 -18.80 -10.29
C CYS A 168 -1.07 -17.65 -9.68
N CYS A 169 -1.70 -16.88 -8.79
CA CYS A 169 -1.07 -15.94 -7.87
C CYS A 169 -0.87 -16.64 -6.51
N LEU A 170 0.40 -16.85 -6.13
CA LEU A 170 0.78 -17.48 -4.87
C LEU A 170 1.44 -16.47 -3.93
N ILE A 171 0.92 -16.30 -2.71
CA ILE A 171 1.65 -15.58 -1.67
C ILE A 171 2.71 -16.52 -1.08
N LYS A 172 3.99 -16.16 -1.27
CA LYS A 172 5.16 -16.89 -0.76
C LYS A 172 5.46 -16.57 0.69
N GLY A 173 5.21 -15.33 1.06
CA GLY A 173 5.41 -14.82 2.41
C GLY A 173 4.78 -13.45 2.51
N HIS A 174 4.37 -13.09 3.72
CA HIS A 174 3.94 -11.75 4.07
C HIS A 174 4.26 -11.53 5.54
N GLY A 175 4.31 -10.26 5.95
CA GLY A 175 4.59 -9.94 7.34
C GLY A 175 4.65 -8.46 7.62
N TRP A 176 4.97 -8.15 8.86
CA TRP A 176 5.19 -6.81 9.35
C TRP A 176 6.66 -6.60 9.67
N GLU A 177 7.25 -5.52 9.17
CA GLU A 177 8.62 -5.13 9.48
C GLU A 177 8.76 -3.61 9.59
N ALA A 178 9.20 -3.14 10.76
CA ALA A 178 9.56 -1.74 11.02
C ALA A 178 8.49 -0.71 10.58
N ASP A 179 7.23 -0.94 10.98
CA ASP A 179 6.03 -0.18 10.61
C ASP A 179 5.61 -0.32 9.14
N ASN A 180 5.99 -1.39 8.45
CA ASN A 180 5.56 -1.67 7.09
C ASN A 180 4.96 -3.07 6.98
N TRP A 181 3.83 -3.16 6.28
CA TRP A 181 3.33 -4.45 5.79
C TRP A 181 4.01 -4.77 4.47
N TRP A 182 4.39 -6.04 4.30
CA TRP A 182 4.98 -6.53 3.06
C TRP A 182 4.35 -7.85 2.61
N VAL A 183 4.40 -8.09 1.30
CA VAL A 183 4.00 -9.36 0.67
C VAL A 183 4.94 -9.70 -0.48
N GLU A 184 5.40 -10.95 -0.51
CA GLU A 184 6.10 -11.58 -1.64
C GLU A 184 5.12 -12.49 -2.38
N ILE A 185 4.98 -12.25 -3.68
CA ILE A 185 4.06 -12.95 -4.57
C ILE A 185 4.89 -13.70 -5.61
N GLU A 186 4.50 -14.93 -5.93
CA GLU A 186 4.99 -15.72 -7.05
C GLU A 186 3.82 -16.02 -7.98
N LEU A 187 3.93 -15.61 -9.24
CA LEU A 187 3.02 -16.04 -10.29
C LEU A 187 3.49 -17.41 -10.81
N LYS A 188 2.59 -18.35 -11.07
CA LYS A 188 2.91 -19.69 -11.59
C LYS A 188 2.01 -20.04 -12.78
N THR A 189 2.59 -20.62 -13.83
CA THR A 189 1.85 -21.33 -14.90
C THR A 189 1.76 -22.82 -14.56
N HIS A 190 0.62 -23.43 -14.87
CA HIS A 190 0.40 -24.87 -14.73
C HIS A 190 0.83 -25.67 -15.96
#